data_AF-A0A084EJD3-F1
#
_entry.id   AF-A0A084EJD3-F1
#
_cell.length_a   1.000
_cell.length_b   1.000
_cell.length_c   1.000
_cell.angle_alpha   90.00
_cell.angle_beta   90.00
_cell.angle_gamma   90.00
#
_symmetry.space_group_name_H-M   'P 1'
#
loop_
_entity.id
_entity.type
_entity.pdbx_description
1 polymer ?
#
loop_
_entity_poly.entity_id
_entity_poly.type
_entity_poly.pdbx_seq_one_letter_code
_entity_poly.pdbx_strand_id
1 'polypeptide(L)'
;MRISVSEAKGQLTDLVRRAEAGDEVILTRHGQAAVRLVPIRQPVDGASRRALMEKLRAAARPAAGPDAARSQDFLYGETGLPE
;
A
#
# COMPACT_ATOMS: atom_id res chain seq x y z
N MET A 1 -11.59 -3.07 -14.28
CA MET A 1 -12.38 -3.02 -15.53
C MET A 1 -11.64 -3.74 -16.66
N ARG A 2 -12.36 -4.25 -17.66
CA ARG A 2 -11.80 -4.88 -18.86
C ARG A 2 -12.26 -4.12 -20.10
N ILE A 3 -11.33 -3.74 -20.97
CA ILE A 3 -11.61 -2.99 -22.19
C ILE A 3 -10.83 -3.59 -23.35
N SER A 4 -11.39 -3.59 -24.56
CA SER A 4 -10.63 -4.08 -25.72
C SER A 4 -9.52 -3.09 -26.10
N VAL A 5 -8.40 -3.58 -26.64
CA VAL A 5 -7.30 -2.70 -27.10
C VAL A 5 -7.80 -1.70 -28.17
N SER A 6 -8.73 -2.13 -29.03
CA SER A 6 -9.32 -1.26 -30.06
C SER A 6 -10.18 -0.15 -29.46
N GLU A 7 -10.92 -0.43 -28.39
CA GLU A 7 -11.78 0.54 -27.69
C GLU A 7 -10.97 1.46 -26.77
N ALA A 8 -9.88 0.95 -26.20
CA ALA A 8 -8.94 1.75 -25.42
C ALA A 8 -8.25 2.83 -26.28
N LYS A 9 -8.22 2.66 -27.60
CA LYS A 9 -7.65 3.62 -28.54
C LYS A 9 -8.46 4.92 -28.52
N GLY A 10 -7.81 6.02 -28.12
CA GLY A 10 -8.44 7.34 -27.97
C GLY A 10 -8.86 7.69 -26.54
N GLN A 11 -8.91 6.71 -25.62
CA GLN A 11 -9.18 6.92 -24.20
C GLN A 11 -8.02 6.50 -23.29
N LEU A 12 -6.88 6.14 -23.88
CA LEU A 12 -5.72 5.63 -23.12
C LEU A 12 -5.27 6.59 -22.02
N THR A 13 -5.31 7.90 -22.26
CA THR A 13 -4.97 8.93 -21.26
C THR A 13 -5.85 8.82 -20.01
N ASP A 14 -7.16 8.66 -20.18
CA ASP A 14 -8.08 8.54 -19.04
C ASP A 14 -7.95 7.17 -18.36
N LEU A 15 -7.72 6.11 -19.13
CA LEU A 15 -7.43 4.77 -18.57
C LEU A 15 -6.15 4.76 -17.73
N VAL A 16 -5.11 5.48 -18.15
CA VAL A 16 -3.88 5.64 -17.38
C VAL A 16 -4.15 6.41 -16.10
N ARG A 17 -4.86 7.55 -16.17
CA ARG A 17 -5.24 8.33 -14.96
C ARG A 17 -6.01 7.49 -13.95
N ARG A 18 -6.94 6.66 -14.43
CA ARG A 18 -7.68 5.73 -13.58
C ARG A 18 -6.77 4.68 -12.95
N ALA A 19 -5.85 4.10 -13.71
CA ALA A 19 -4.86 3.17 -13.17
C ALA A 19 -3.94 3.82 -12.12
N GLU A 20 -3.55 5.08 -12.32
CA GLU A 20 -2.79 5.88 -11.36
C GLU A 20 -3.57 6.18 -10.07
N ALA A 21 -4.88 6.42 -10.19
CA ALA A 21 -5.79 6.58 -9.05
C ALA A 21 -6.03 5.27 -8.27
N GLY A 22 -5.62 4.12 -8.82
CA GLY A 22 -5.72 2.80 -8.18
C GLY A 22 -6.77 1.88 -8.79
N ASP A 23 -7.45 2.29 -9.86
CA ASP A 23 -8.38 1.40 -10.56
C ASP A 23 -7.62 0.29 -11.28
N GLU A 24 -8.09 -0.95 -11.17
CA GLU A 24 -7.56 -2.03 -12.01
C GLU A 24 -8.05 -1.87 -13.45
N VAL A 25 -7.13 -1.74 -14.41
CA VAL A 25 -7.45 -1.64 -15.83
C VAL A 25 -6.77 -2.75 -16.62
N ILE A 26 -7.58 -3.61 -17.24
CA ILE A 26 -7.12 -4.75 -18.03
C ILE A 26 -7.48 -4.52 -19.50
N LEU A 27 -6.48 -4.49 -20.36
CA LEU A 27 -6.65 -4.46 -21.81
C LEU A 27 -6.82 -5.88 -22.33
N THR A 28 -7.80 -6.06 -23.21
CA THR A 28 -8.16 -7.34 -23.79
C THR A 28 -7.98 -7.33 -25.31
N ARG A 29 -7.57 -8.48 -25.87
CA ARG A 29 -7.51 -8.70 -27.31
C ARG A 29 -8.35 -9.92 -27.63
N HIS A 30 -9.33 -9.77 -28.54
CA HIS A 30 -10.29 -10.83 -28.86
C HIS A 30 -11.01 -11.39 -27.62
N GLY A 31 -11.38 -10.52 -26.67
CA GLY A 31 -12.05 -10.90 -25.43
C GLY A 31 -11.15 -11.53 -24.35
N GLN A 32 -9.89 -11.82 -24.67
CA GLN A 32 -8.93 -12.39 -23.72
C GLN A 32 -8.09 -11.30 -23.08
N ALA A 33 -7.83 -11.40 -21.77
CA ALA A 33 -6.94 -10.47 -21.08
C ALA A 33 -5.52 -10.58 -21.64
N ALA A 34 -4.99 -9.46 -22.11
CA ALA A 34 -3.68 -9.38 -22.75
C ALA A 34 -2.67 -8.60 -21.91
N VAL A 35 -3.09 -7.47 -21.32
CA VAL A 35 -2.21 -6.56 -20.57
C VAL A 35 -2.98 -5.96 -19.38
N ARG A 36 -2.28 -5.64 -18.30
CA ARG A 36 -2.80 -4.84 -17.19
C ARG A 36 -2.00 -3.54 -17.07
N LEU A 37 -2.69 -2.41 -16.95
CA LEU A 37 -2.05 -1.14 -16.61
C LEU A 37 -1.80 -1.12 -15.10
N VAL A 38 -0.56 -0.87 -14.72
CA VAL A 38 -0.13 -0.78 -13.33
C VAL A 38 0.64 0.53 -13.16
N PRO A 39 0.30 1.36 -12.17
CA PRO A 39 1.02 2.60 -11.95
C PRO A 39 2.45 2.30 -11.49
N ILE A 40 3.41 3.03 -12.05
CA ILE A 40 4.79 2.97 -11.60
C ILE A 40 4.90 3.87 -10.38
N ARG A 41 4.95 3.26 -9.19
CA ARG A 41 5.19 4.00 -7.95
C ARG A 41 6.67 4.31 -7.83
N GLN A 42 7.00 5.59 -7.78
CA GLN A 42 8.37 5.97 -7.44
C GLN A 42 8.68 5.55 -6.00
N PRO A 43 9.86 4.97 -5.73
CA PRO A 43 10.27 4.69 -4.36
C PRO A 43 10.29 6.02 -3.60
N VAL A 44 9.61 6.07 -2.46
CA VAL A 44 9.69 7.23 -1.56
C VAL A 44 11.14 7.40 -1.15
N ASP A 45 11.70 8.58 -1.36
CA ASP A 45 13.07 8.86 -0.98
C ASP A 45 13.25 8.69 0.55
N GLY A 46 14.42 8.22 0.96
CA GLY A 46 14.67 7.88 2.36
C GLY A 46 14.52 9.07 3.29
N ALA A 47 14.77 10.29 2.82
CA ALA A 47 14.64 11.51 3.60
C ALA A 47 13.18 11.87 3.86
N SER A 48 12.33 11.86 2.82
CA SER A 48 10.89 12.10 2.94
C SER A 48 10.22 11.05 3.81
N ARG A 49 10.59 9.77 3.66
CA ARG A 49 10.08 8.70 4.54
C ARG A 49 10.44 8.96 6.00
N ARG A 50 11.69 9.34 6.28
CA ARG A 50 12.15 9.66 7.65
C ARG A 50 11.40 10.87 8.20
N ALA A 51 11.27 11.94 7.43
CA ALA A 51 10.53 13.14 7.82
C ALA A 51 9.05 12.84 8.12
N LEU A 52 8.41 11.97 7.32
CA LEU A 52 7.04 11.51 7.58
C LEU A 52 6.96 10.73 8.90
N MET A 53 7.89 9.80 9.14
CA MET A 53 7.90 9.01 10.39
C MET A 53 8.10 9.89 11.62
N GLU A 54 8.98 10.90 11.55
CA GLU A 54 9.16 11.87 12.64
C GLU A 54 7.88 12.68 12.91
N LYS A 55 7.20 13.15 11.87
CA LYS A 55 5.90 13.84 12.02
C LYS A 55 4.84 12.94 12.66
N LEU A 56 4.76 11.68 12.24
CA LEU A 56 3.85 10.70 12.81
C LEU A 56 4.16 10.41 14.28
N ARG A 57 5.45 10.28 14.65
CA ARG A 57 5.88 10.11 16.04
C ARG A 57 5.52 11.32 16.90
N ALA A 58 5.76 12.54 16.41
CA ALA A 58 5.43 13.75 17.14
C ALA A 58 3.92 13.95 17.34
N ALA A 59 3.11 13.49 16.38
CA ALA A 59 1.64 13.52 16.48
C ALA A 59 1.04 12.33 17.26
N ALA A 60 1.82 11.28 17.50
CA ALA A 60 1.34 10.08 18.17
C ALA A 60 1.04 10.37 19.64
N ARG A 61 -0.10 9.88 20.11
CA ARG A 61 -0.41 9.82 21.54
C ARG A 61 -0.12 8.41 22.04
N PRO A 62 0.69 8.24 23.09
CA PRO A 62 0.90 6.94 23.68
C PRO A 62 -0.44 6.35 24.12
N ALA A 63 -0.68 5.07 23.79
CA ALA A 63 -1.79 4.35 24.39
C ALA A 63 -1.54 4.18 25.89
N ALA A 64 -2.60 4.16 26.69
CA ALA A 64 -2.49 3.77 28.09
C ALA A 64 -2.13 2.27 28.16
N GLY A 65 -1.02 1.94 28.83
CA GLY A 65 -0.58 0.55 28.97
C GLY A 65 0.93 0.40 29.10
N PRO A 66 1.43 -0.85 29.16
CA PRO A 66 2.85 -1.15 29.17
C PRO A 66 3.54 -0.59 27.92
N ASP A 67 4.79 -0.19 28.05
CA ASP A 67 5.58 0.23 26.91
C ASP A 67 5.87 -0.95 25.96
N ALA A 68 6.47 -0.65 24.80
CA ALA A 68 6.81 -1.67 23.82
C ALA A 68 7.72 -2.77 24.40
N ALA A 69 8.60 -2.43 25.34
CA ALA A 69 9.51 -3.38 25.96
C ALA A 69 8.76 -4.41 26.83
N ARG A 70 7.61 -4.03 27.39
CA ARG A 70 6.76 -4.89 28.24
C ARG A 70 5.49 -5.37 27.57
N SER A 71 5.34 -5.13 26.26
CA SER A 71 4.13 -5.46 25.50
C SER A 71 3.83 -6.96 25.41
N GLN A 72 4.81 -7.81 25.74
CA GLN A 72 4.74 -9.26 25.66
C GLN A 72 4.85 -9.94 27.03
N ASP A 73 4.84 -9.20 28.13
CA ASP A 73 4.98 -9.78 29.48
C ASP A 73 3.89 -10.82 29.76
N PHE A 74 2.71 -10.68 29.17
CA PHE A 74 1.61 -11.64 29.29
C PHE A 74 1.90 -13.01 28.67
N LEU A 75 2.92 -13.13 27.82
CA LEU A 75 3.34 -14.40 27.21
C LEU A 75 4.23 -15.22 28.15
N TYR A 76 4.70 -14.65 29.26
CA TYR A 76 5.63 -15.29 30.17
C TYR A 76 5.05 -15.31 31.60
N GLY A 77 5.04 -16.48 32.23
CA GLY A 77 4.67 -16.62 33.63
C GLY A 77 5.72 -16.02 34.57
N GLU A 78 5.48 -16.06 35.89
CA GLU A 78 6.38 -15.44 36.89
C GLU A 78 7.81 -16.00 36.91
N THR A 79 8.03 -17.19 36.33
CA THR A 79 9.35 -17.80 36.16
C THR A 79 10.06 -17.37 34.86
N GLY A 80 9.43 -16.54 34.04
CA GLY A 80 9.95 -16.10 32.74
C GLY A 80 9.87 -17.17 31.63
N LEU A 81 9.12 -18.25 31.84
CA LEU A 81 8.86 -19.27 30.82
C LEU A 81 7.54 -18.99 30.10
N PRO A 82 7.44 -19.32 28.79
CA PRO A 82 6.17 -19.23 28.07
C PRO A 82 5.10 -20.12 28.69
N GLU A 83 3.87 -19.61 28.79
CA GLU A 83 2.67 -20.41 29.10
C GLU A 83 2.08 -21.10 27.87
#